data_AF-A0AB73SH21-F1
#
_entry.id   AF-A0AB73SH21-F1
#
_cell.length_a   1.000
_cell.length_b   1.000
_cell.length_c   1.000
_cell.angle_alpha   90.00
_cell.angle_beta   90.00
_cell.angle_gamma   90.00
#
_symmetry.space_group_name_H-M   'P 1'
#
loop_
_entity.id
_entity.type
_entity.pdbx_description
1 polymer ?
#
loop_
_entity_poly.entity_id
_entity_poly.type
_entity_poly.pdbx_seq_one_letter_code
_entity_poly.pdbx_strand_id
1 'polypeptide(L)'
;MWNIKEEDLDKFRMTCNDRLSPEGATGFMFGGILFSSITIFSIVLSAGWDYCMVLFNIGIVKLEVFLYILQIIFFVIYSFPIAQFKFQKLQTLVVLLYAFQMATIAPTALTVTKMANNSIDWITILYVGLLLLGAVIFHILTTIDTFKQASEGAFSMDERSASFFSETKGKMMKWATLYAVIILILIYFHNNYGFDDLFMYVVGAFLMYTIAIGAAEFQLLAYCRFKFPSFNISWEQHKRETPRYRKKNKKSKSKRKA
;
A
#
# COMPACT_ATOMS: atom_id res chain seq x y z
N MET A 1 9.24 8.03 -21.87
CA MET A 1 9.91 7.61 -20.62
C MET A 1 10.31 8.87 -19.86
N TRP A 2 9.89 9.04 -18.60
CA TRP A 2 10.15 10.27 -17.83
C TRP A 2 11.66 10.48 -17.61
N ASN A 3 12.16 11.70 -17.84
CA ASN A 3 13.57 12.04 -17.67
C ASN A 3 13.88 12.44 -16.21
N ILE A 4 13.71 11.50 -15.28
CA ILE A 4 13.98 11.73 -13.87
C ILE A 4 15.48 11.65 -13.60
N LYS A 5 16.05 12.71 -13.02
CA LYS A 5 17.43 12.75 -12.55
C LYS A 5 17.52 12.47 -11.05
N GLU A 6 18.69 12.02 -10.60
CA GLU A 6 18.90 11.68 -9.19
C GLU A 6 18.93 12.92 -8.27
N GLU A 7 19.50 14.03 -8.76
CA GLU A 7 19.58 15.33 -8.08
C GLU A 7 18.21 15.93 -7.73
N ASP A 8 17.20 15.58 -8.53
CA ASP A 8 15.82 16.04 -8.38
C ASP A 8 15.02 15.28 -7.31
N LEU A 9 15.64 14.33 -6.60
CA LEU A 9 14.97 13.40 -5.69
C LEU A 9 15.43 13.49 -4.23
N ASP A 10 16.17 14.51 -3.84
CA ASP A 10 16.75 14.58 -2.48
C ASP A 10 15.71 14.51 -1.35
N LYS A 11 14.58 15.24 -1.45
CA LYS A 11 13.49 15.15 -0.47
C LYS A 11 12.82 13.79 -0.48
N PHE A 12 12.64 13.21 -1.66
CA PHE A 12 12.09 11.86 -1.77
C PHE A 12 13.03 10.84 -1.12
N ARG A 13 14.35 10.97 -1.31
CA ARG A 13 15.36 10.13 -0.66
C ARG A 13 15.33 10.27 0.87
N MET A 14 15.12 11.47 1.41
CA MET A 14 14.90 11.63 2.87
C MET A 14 13.68 10.85 3.35
N THR A 15 12.56 10.94 2.62
CA THR A 15 11.35 10.16 2.90
C THR A 15 11.62 8.64 2.82
N CYS A 16 12.46 8.24 1.87
CA CYS A 16 12.90 6.86 1.70
C CYS A 16 13.81 6.35 2.82
N ASN A 17 14.58 7.23 3.44
CA ASN A 17 15.46 6.88 4.56
C ASN A 17 14.71 6.83 5.91
N ASP A 18 13.54 7.47 5.97
CA ASP A 18 12.65 7.47 7.13
C ASP A 18 11.52 6.44 6.95
N ARG A 19 10.32 6.88 6.60
CA ARG A 19 9.12 6.03 6.55
C ARG A 19 9.13 4.94 5.46
N LEU A 20 9.83 5.13 4.33
CA LEU A 20 9.95 4.09 3.28
C LEU A 20 11.28 3.33 3.33
N SER A 21 11.95 3.36 4.48
CA SER A 21 13.18 2.60 4.71
C SER A 21 12.92 1.09 4.62
N PRO A 22 13.95 0.25 4.46
CA PRO A 22 13.76 -1.20 4.47
C PRO A 22 13.02 -1.71 5.73
N GLU A 23 13.22 -1.05 6.87
CA GLU A 23 12.51 -1.34 8.12
C GLU A 23 11.06 -0.84 8.07
N GLY A 24 10.83 0.39 7.59
CA GLY A 24 9.48 0.94 7.39
C GLY A 24 8.62 0.11 6.43
N ALA A 25 9.24 -0.40 5.35
CA ALA A 25 8.61 -1.34 4.42
C ALA A 25 8.17 -2.64 5.12
N THR A 26 9.00 -3.21 6.00
CA THR A 26 8.62 -4.37 6.81
C THR A 26 7.49 -4.03 7.79
N GLY A 27 7.47 -2.82 8.34
CA GLY A 27 6.35 -2.32 9.16
C GLY A 27 5.03 -2.28 8.39
N PHE A 28 5.06 -1.77 7.15
CA PHE A 28 3.91 -1.81 6.24
C PHE A 28 3.47 -3.25 5.94
N MET A 29 4.42 -4.15 5.66
CA MET A 29 4.12 -5.57 5.44
C MET A 29 3.44 -6.22 6.66
N PHE A 30 3.93 -5.95 7.87
CA PHE A 30 3.28 -6.45 9.08
C PHE A 30 1.83 -5.97 9.20
N GLY A 31 1.58 -4.68 8.96
CA GLY A 31 0.24 -4.11 8.94
C GLY A 31 -0.67 -4.76 7.88
N GLY A 32 -0.13 -5.03 6.69
CA GLY A 32 -0.87 -5.70 5.61
C GLY A 32 -1.24 -7.15 5.93
N ILE A 33 -0.35 -7.90 6.60
CA ILE A 33 -0.69 -9.23 7.11
C ILE A 33 -1.80 -9.12 8.14
N LEU A 34 -1.68 -8.26 9.15
CA LEU A 34 -2.71 -8.12 10.19
C LEU A 34 -4.09 -7.81 9.59
N PHE A 35 -4.15 -6.85 8.65
CA PHE A 35 -5.38 -6.49 7.97
C PHE A 35 -5.98 -7.66 7.17
N SER A 36 -5.13 -8.37 6.43
CA SER A 36 -5.56 -9.51 5.61
C SER A 36 -6.01 -10.69 6.49
N SER A 37 -5.28 -10.96 7.58
CA SER A 37 -5.63 -11.96 8.59
C SER A 37 -7.00 -11.66 9.20
N ILE A 38 -7.24 -10.42 9.66
CA ILE A 38 -8.53 -10.02 10.22
C ILE A 38 -9.64 -10.30 9.21
N THR A 39 -9.48 -9.85 7.97
CA THR A 39 -10.49 -10.04 6.91
C THR A 39 -10.81 -11.51 6.67
N ILE A 40 -9.79 -12.36 6.53
CA ILE A 40 -9.96 -13.80 6.28
C ILE A 40 -10.57 -14.50 7.51
N PHE A 41 -10.03 -14.25 8.70
CA PHE A 41 -10.49 -14.90 9.93
C PHE A 41 -11.90 -14.45 10.32
N SER A 42 -12.31 -13.21 10.04
CA SER A 42 -13.69 -12.77 10.25
C SER A 42 -14.68 -13.64 9.50
N ILE A 43 -14.38 -14.02 8.24
CA ILE A 43 -15.22 -14.91 7.44
C ILE A 43 -15.23 -16.34 8.02
N VAL A 44 -14.05 -16.87 8.35
CA VAL A 44 -13.90 -18.24 8.89
C VAL A 44 -14.66 -18.39 10.20
N LEU A 45 -14.54 -17.41 11.11
CA LEU A 45 -15.20 -17.43 12.42
C LEU A 45 -16.71 -17.25 12.32
N SER A 46 -17.20 -16.43 11.37
CA SER A 46 -18.64 -16.14 11.25
C SER A 46 -19.44 -17.28 10.63
N ALA A 47 -18.85 -18.05 9.72
CA ALA A 47 -19.60 -18.94 8.83
C ALA A 47 -19.13 -20.40 8.82
N GLY A 48 -18.01 -20.73 9.47
CA GLY A 48 -17.52 -22.10 9.59
C GLY A 48 -16.85 -22.65 8.32
N TRP A 49 -16.25 -23.84 8.44
CA TRP A 49 -15.36 -24.42 7.44
C TRP A 49 -16.07 -24.79 6.12
N ASP A 50 -17.29 -25.34 6.19
CA ASP A 50 -18.05 -25.72 5.00
C ASP A 50 -18.38 -24.52 4.12
N TYR A 51 -18.70 -23.38 4.74
CA TYR A 51 -18.91 -22.12 4.03
C TYR A 51 -17.62 -21.62 3.37
N CYS A 52 -16.49 -21.71 4.07
CA CYS A 52 -15.20 -21.37 3.48
C CYS A 52 -14.91 -22.20 2.22
N MET A 53 -15.25 -23.49 2.21
CA MET A 53 -15.07 -24.35 1.03
C MET A 53 -15.90 -23.88 -0.17
N VAL A 54 -17.12 -23.36 0.06
CA VAL A 54 -17.92 -22.73 -0.99
C VAL A 54 -17.21 -21.49 -1.54
N LEU A 55 -16.72 -20.62 -0.67
CA LEU A 55 -16.01 -19.41 -1.09
C LEU A 55 -14.71 -19.74 -1.84
N PHE A 56 -13.98 -20.77 -1.40
CA PHE A 56 -12.75 -21.22 -2.03
C PHE A 56 -12.96 -21.71 -3.46
N ASN A 57 -14.18 -22.08 -3.88
CA ASN A 57 -14.43 -22.43 -5.28
C ASN A 57 -14.47 -21.20 -6.20
N ILE A 58 -14.60 -19.99 -5.65
CA ILE A 58 -14.64 -18.75 -6.41
C ILE A 58 -13.22 -18.32 -6.78
N GLY A 59 -12.97 -18.07 -8.07
CA GLY A 59 -11.63 -17.78 -8.60
C GLY A 59 -10.93 -16.61 -7.93
N ILE A 60 -11.63 -15.50 -7.67
CA ILE A 60 -11.03 -14.32 -7.03
C ILE A 60 -10.62 -14.61 -5.57
N VAL A 61 -11.36 -15.46 -4.84
CA VAL A 61 -11.00 -15.87 -3.47
C VAL A 61 -9.72 -16.72 -3.48
N LYS A 62 -9.59 -17.65 -4.43
CA LYS A 62 -8.35 -18.43 -4.60
C LYS A 62 -7.16 -17.51 -4.83
N LEU A 63 -7.32 -16.47 -5.65
CA LEU A 63 -6.27 -15.48 -5.90
C LEU A 63 -5.90 -14.72 -4.62
N GLU A 64 -6.88 -14.18 -3.89
CA GLU A 64 -6.64 -13.45 -2.63
C GLU A 64 -5.92 -14.31 -1.58
N VAL A 65 -6.32 -15.57 -1.44
CA VAL A 65 -5.67 -16.48 -0.48
C VAL A 65 -4.27 -16.87 -0.94
N PHE A 66 -4.06 -17.05 -2.25
CA PHE A 66 -2.71 -17.25 -2.80
C PHE A 66 -1.81 -16.04 -2.52
N LEU A 67 -2.31 -14.82 -2.74
CA LEU A 67 -1.60 -13.58 -2.41
C LEU A 67 -1.28 -13.50 -0.91
N TYR A 68 -2.22 -13.89 -0.05
CA TYR A 68 -2.02 -13.91 1.41
C TYR A 68 -0.92 -14.90 1.83
N ILE A 69 -0.88 -16.09 1.23
CA ILE A 69 0.20 -17.07 1.48
C ILE A 69 1.55 -16.48 1.05
N LEU A 70 1.61 -15.84 -0.13
CA LEU A 70 2.81 -15.15 -0.58
C LEU A 70 3.23 -14.04 0.38
N GLN A 71 2.28 -13.27 0.91
CA GLN A 71 2.56 -12.25 1.92
C GLN A 71 3.29 -12.87 3.12
N ILE A 72 2.73 -13.92 3.71
CA ILE A 72 3.32 -14.60 4.87
C ILE A 72 4.75 -15.06 4.58
N ILE A 73 4.98 -15.72 3.44
CA ILE A 73 6.31 -16.19 3.03
C ILE A 73 7.30 -15.01 2.95
N PHE A 74 6.94 -13.93 2.26
CA PHE A 74 7.81 -12.78 2.14
C PHE A 74 8.06 -12.10 3.48
N PHE A 75 7.06 -12.01 4.36
CA PHE A 75 7.24 -11.43 5.67
C PHE A 75 8.22 -12.22 6.53
N VAL A 76 8.15 -13.56 6.51
CA VAL A 76 9.14 -14.40 7.20
C VAL A 76 10.55 -14.12 6.68
N ILE A 77 10.74 -14.01 5.37
CA ILE A 77 12.05 -13.68 4.76
C ILE A 77 12.51 -12.29 5.21
N TYR A 78 11.64 -11.28 5.13
CA TYR A 78 11.96 -9.90 5.47
C TYR A 78 11.89 -9.61 6.97
N SER A 79 11.59 -10.59 7.82
CA SER A 79 11.73 -10.47 9.27
C SER A 79 13.20 -10.42 9.71
N PHE A 80 14.12 -10.90 8.85
CA PHE A 80 15.56 -10.81 9.07
C PHE A 80 16.12 -9.50 8.53
N PRO A 81 16.72 -8.62 9.36
CA PRO A 81 17.23 -7.32 8.91
C PRO A 81 18.23 -7.45 7.75
N ILE A 82 19.11 -8.45 7.80
CA ILE A 82 20.08 -8.67 6.72
C ILE A 82 19.38 -8.88 5.36
N ALA A 83 18.25 -9.60 5.34
CA ALA A 83 17.47 -9.82 4.12
C ALA A 83 16.81 -8.54 3.62
N GLN A 84 16.27 -7.70 4.53
CA GLN A 84 15.67 -6.39 4.20
C GLN A 84 16.65 -5.52 3.40
N PHE A 85 17.87 -5.37 3.91
CA PHE A 85 18.88 -4.51 3.29
C PHE A 85 19.57 -5.17 2.09
N LYS A 86 19.66 -6.50 2.05
CA LYS A 86 20.26 -7.23 0.92
C LYS A 86 19.34 -7.25 -0.30
N PHE A 87 18.04 -7.42 -0.11
CA PHE A 87 17.06 -7.63 -1.19
C PHE A 87 16.12 -6.45 -1.38
N GLN A 88 16.59 -5.22 -1.16
CA GLN A 88 15.79 -3.99 -1.20
C GLN A 88 14.98 -3.77 -2.48
N LYS A 89 15.52 -4.15 -3.65
CA LYS A 89 14.82 -4.04 -4.93
C LYS A 89 13.60 -4.97 -4.96
N LEU A 90 13.77 -6.24 -4.59
CA LEU A 90 12.68 -7.20 -4.49
C LEU A 90 11.67 -6.78 -3.41
N GLN A 91 12.14 -6.24 -2.28
CA GLN A 91 11.28 -5.76 -1.20
C GLN A 91 10.30 -4.69 -1.69
N THR A 92 10.71 -3.79 -2.59
CA THR A 92 9.78 -2.78 -3.15
C THR A 92 8.69 -3.39 -4.02
N LEU A 93 8.99 -4.46 -4.77
CA LEU A 93 7.99 -5.20 -5.54
C LEU A 93 7.02 -5.95 -4.61
N VAL A 94 7.54 -6.50 -3.51
CA VAL A 94 6.72 -7.13 -2.47
C VAL A 94 5.80 -6.12 -1.80
N VAL A 95 6.28 -4.91 -1.48
CA VAL A 95 5.42 -3.84 -0.93
C VAL A 95 4.28 -3.49 -1.90
N LEU A 96 4.53 -3.47 -3.21
CA LEU A 96 3.48 -3.27 -4.21
C LEU A 96 2.46 -4.41 -4.23
N LEU A 97 2.91 -5.66 -4.11
CA LEU A 97 2.03 -6.83 -3.96
C LEU A 97 1.13 -6.70 -2.74
N TYR A 98 1.70 -6.27 -1.61
CA TYR A 98 0.96 -6.02 -0.38
C TYR A 98 -0.07 -4.91 -0.53
N ALA A 99 0.31 -3.79 -1.14
CA ALA A 99 -0.61 -2.69 -1.41
C ALA A 99 -1.76 -3.12 -2.32
N PHE A 100 -1.48 -3.86 -3.38
CA PHE A 100 -2.53 -4.41 -4.26
C PHE A 100 -3.52 -5.27 -3.47
N GLN A 101 -3.02 -6.25 -2.72
CA GLN A 101 -3.88 -7.14 -1.95
C GLN A 101 -4.68 -6.41 -0.86
N MET A 102 -4.06 -5.48 -0.12
CA MET A 102 -4.79 -4.72 0.89
C MET A 102 -5.93 -3.88 0.28
N ALA A 103 -5.75 -3.40 -0.96
CA ALA A 103 -6.78 -2.64 -1.66
C ALA A 103 -7.95 -3.52 -2.13
N THR A 104 -7.71 -4.82 -2.38
CA THR A 104 -8.71 -5.72 -3.00
C THR A 104 -9.35 -6.71 -2.02
N ILE A 105 -8.67 -7.10 -0.94
CA ILE A 105 -9.13 -8.21 -0.08
C ILE A 105 -10.45 -7.91 0.64
N ALA A 106 -10.62 -6.70 1.18
CA ALA A 106 -11.85 -6.33 1.88
C ALA A 106 -13.06 -6.17 0.94
N PRO A 107 -12.96 -5.45 -0.20
CA PRO A 107 -14.02 -5.46 -1.21
C PRO A 107 -14.37 -6.87 -1.71
N THR A 108 -13.37 -7.72 -1.94
CA THR A 108 -13.58 -9.11 -2.36
C THR A 108 -14.34 -9.90 -1.29
N ALA A 109 -13.88 -9.84 -0.03
CA ALA A 109 -14.52 -10.53 1.08
C ALA A 109 -16.00 -10.14 1.23
N LEU A 110 -16.31 -8.84 1.25
CA LEU A 110 -17.68 -8.33 1.36
C LEU A 110 -18.56 -8.82 0.21
N THR A 111 -18.08 -8.70 -1.02
CA THR A 111 -18.87 -9.06 -2.20
C THR A 111 -19.11 -10.57 -2.28
N VAL A 112 -18.06 -11.35 -2.05
CA VAL A 112 -18.12 -12.82 -2.16
C VAL A 112 -18.97 -13.44 -1.06
N THR A 113 -18.91 -12.94 0.18
CA THR A 113 -19.80 -13.39 1.26
C THR A 113 -21.26 -13.14 0.90
N LYS A 114 -21.60 -11.96 0.38
CA LYS A 114 -22.99 -11.69 -0.03
C LYS A 114 -23.42 -12.49 -1.26
N MET A 115 -22.52 -12.74 -2.21
CA MET A 115 -22.79 -13.63 -3.36
C MET A 115 -23.10 -15.05 -2.91
N ALA A 116 -22.28 -15.62 -2.02
CA ALA A 116 -22.49 -16.99 -1.52
C ALA A 116 -23.78 -17.13 -0.70
N ASN A 117 -24.24 -16.05 -0.06
CA ASN A 117 -25.52 -16.02 0.67
C ASN A 117 -26.72 -15.68 -0.22
N ASN A 118 -26.53 -15.54 -1.54
CA ASN A 118 -27.54 -15.07 -2.49
C ASN A 118 -28.22 -13.75 -2.05
N SER A 119 -27.47 -12.91 -1.34
CA SER A 119 -27.98 -11.68 -0.71
C SER A 119 -27.47 -10.41 -1.40
N ILE A 120 -26.98 -10.53 -2.63
CA ILE A 120 -26.52 -9.43 -3.46
C ILE A 120 -27.02 -9.64 -4.88
N ASP A 121 -27.47 -8.57 -5.52
CA ASP A 121 -27.91 -8.59 -6.90
C ASP A 121 -26.86 -8.06 -7.87
N TRP A 122 -27.14 -8.21 -9.16
CA TRP A 122 -26.24 -7.82 -10.22
C TRP A 122 -25.93 -6.32 -10.24
N ILE A 123 -26.90 -5.48 -9.87
CA ILE A 123 -26.74 -4.02 -9.85
C ILE A 123 -25.75 -3.62 -8.75
N THR A 124 -25.80 -4.26 -7.59
CA THR A 124 -24.87 -4.02 -6.50
C THR A 124 -23.47 -4.49 -6.84
N ILE A 125 -23.34 -5.66 -7.48
CA ILE A 125 -22.06 -6.15 -8.02
C ILE A 125 -21.48 -5.13 -9.00
N LEU A 126 -22.31 -4.56 -9.89
CA LEU A 126 -21.90 -3.50 -10.81
C LEU A 126 -21.37 -2.26 -10.08
N TYR A 127 -22.07 -1.78 -9.04
CA TYR A 127 -21.62 -0.64 -8.25
C TYR A 127 -20.30 -0.90 -7.51
N VAL A 128 -20.12 -2.08 -6.93
CA VAL A 128 -18.84 -2.46 -6.31
C VAL A 128 -17.73 -2.53 -7.37
N GLY A 129 -18.03 -3.08 -8.55
CA GLY A 129 -17.11 -3.10 -9.68
C GLY A 129 -16.72 -1.69 -10.15
N LEU A 130 -17.66 -0.75 -10.17
CA LEU A 130 -17.40 0.66 -10.45
C LEU A 130 -16.52 1.32 -9.37
N LEU A 131 -16.76 1.05 -8.09
CA LEU A 131 -15.89 1.54 -7.01
C LEU A 131 -14.44 1.09 -7.20
N LEU A 132 -14.23 -0.19 -7.52
CA LEU A 132 -12.90 -0.75 -7.79
C LEU A 132 -12.28 -0.13 -9.05
N LEU A 133 -13.04 0.01 -10.14
CA LEU A 133 -12.58 0.64 -11.37
C LEU A 133 -12.15 2.09 -11.13
N GLY A 134 -12.92 2.84 -10.34
CA GLY A 134 -12.56 4.20 -9.95
C GLY A 134 -11.25 4.25 -9.17
N ALA A 135 -11.01 3.31 -8.25
CA ALA A 135 -9.75 3.22 -7.52
C ALA A 135 -8.56 2.91 -8.45
N VAL A 136 -8.74 2.03 -9.44
CA VAL A 136 -7.72 1.72 -10.45
C VAL A 136 -7.40 2.95 -11.31
N ILE A 137 -8.42 3.64 -11.84
CA ILE A 137 -8.23 4.87 -12.63
C ILE A 137 -7.50 5.93 -11.79
N PHE A 138 -7.94 6.14 -10.56
CA PHE A 138 -7.36 7.12 -9.66
C PHE A 138 -5.91 6.79 -9.27
N HIS A 139 -5.59 5.51 -9.06
CA HIS A 139 -4.22 5.05 -8.88
C HIS A 139 -3.34 5.42 -10.08
N ILE A 140 -3.78 5.09 -11.30
CA ILE A 140 -3.05 5.39 -12.54
C ILE A 140 -2.76 6.89 -12.66
N LEU A 141 -3.78 7.73 -12.43
CA LEU A 141 -3.63 9.19 -12.48
C LEU A 141 -2.65 9.70 -11.41
N THR A 142 -2.73 9.18 -10.19
CA THR A 142 -1.84 9.55 -9.08
C THR A 142 -0.40 9.13 -9.36
N THR A 143 -0.18 7.97 -9.99
CA THR A 143 1.13 7.50 -10.42
C THR A 143 1.70 8.37 -11.52
N ILE A 144 0.92 8.70 -12.55
CA ILE A 144 1.36 9.62 -13.62
C ILE A 144 1.78 10.96 -13.03
N ASP A 145 0.96 11.55 -12.17
CA ASP A 145 1.28 12.83 -11.52
C ASP A 145 2.55 12.73 -10.64
N THR A 146 2.71 11.63 -9.90
CA THR A 146 3.90 11.39 -9.06
C THR A 146 5.19 11.32 -9.89
N PHE A 147 5.17 10.59 -11.01
CA PHE A 147 6.33 10.48 -11.89
C PHE A 147 6.61 11.78 -12.65
N LYS A 148 5.56 12.52 -13.02
CA LYS A 148 5.68 13.85 -13.60
C LYS A 148 6.36 14.82 -12.64
N GLN A 149 5.89 14.91 -11.40
CA GLN A 149 6.50 15.71 -10.33
C GLN A 149 7.98 15.35 -10.14
N ALA A 150 8.31 14.05 -10.11
CA ALA A 150 9.70 13.61 -10.01
C ALA A 150 10.56 14.07 -11.19
N SER A 151 10.00 14.11 -12.40
CA SER A 151 10.74 14.57 -13.59
C SER A 151 10.89 16.09 -13.68
N GLU A 152 10.04 16.84 -12.99
CA GLU A 152 10.04 18.31 -12.98
C GLU A 152 10.87 18.89 -11.81
N GLY A 153 11.51 18.03 -10.99
CA GLY A 153 12.34 18.48 -9.88
C GLY A 153 11.58 18.81 -8.61
N ALA A 154 10.29 18.44 -8.50
CA ALA A 154 9.44 18.77 -7.36
C ALA A 154 9.95 18.17 -6.03
N PHE A 155 10.77 17.12 -6.08
CA PHE A 155 11.36 16.47 -4.91
C PHE A 155 12.81 16.89 -4.62
N SER A 156 13.32 17.93 -5.28
CA SER A 156 14.63 18.52 -4.97
C SER A 156 14.62 19.24 -3.62
N MET A 157 15.81 19.59 -3.10
CA MET A 157 15.93 20.47 -1.92
C MET A 157 15.84 21.97 -2.27
N ASP A 158 15.72 22.31 -3.56
CA ASP A 158 15.66 23.68 -4.07
C ASP A 158 14.34 24.39 -3.71
N GLU A 159 14.25 25.69 -4.01
CA GLU A 159 13.02 26.49 -3.91
C GLU A 159 11.85 25.92 -4.74
N ARG A 160 12.15 25.10 -5.76
CA ARG A 160 11.16 24.38 -6.61
C ARG A 160 10.44 23.25 -5.89
N SER A 161 10.82 22.97 -4.65
CA SER A 161 10.35 21.80 -3.93
C SER A 161 8.89 21.89 -3.52
N ALA A 162 8.08 20.96 -4.02
CA ALA A 162 6.66 20.85 -3.70
C ALA A 162 6.40 19.68 -2.74
N SER A 163 5.26 19.72 -2.04
CA SER A 163 4.76 18.57 -1.27
C SER A 163 4.44 17.41 -2.21
N PHE A 164 4.56 16.17 -1.72
CA PHE A 164 4.09 14.97 -2.44
C PHE A 164 2.63 15.10 -2.91
N PHE A 165 1.82 15.84 -2.14
CA PHE A 165 0.47 16.25 -2.51
C PHE A 165 0.53 17.53 -3.35
N SER A 166 0.53 17.37 -4.67
CA SER A 166 0.36 18.46 -5.63
C SER A 166 -1.07 19.01 -5.58
N GLU A 167 -1.27 20.23 -6.10
CA GLU A 167 -2.62 20.75 -6.34
C GLU A 167 -3.44 19.82 -7.24
N THR A 168 -2.78 19.20 -8.23
CA THR A 168 -3.37 18.20 -9.12
C THR A 168 -3.92 17.02 -8.33
N LYS A 169 -3.12 16.41 -7.44
CA LYS A 169 -3.59 15.33 -6.55
C LYS A 169 -4.71 15.79 -5.64
N GLY A 170 -4.63 16.99 -5.07
CA GLY A 170 -5.70 17.55 -4.25
C GLY A 170 -7.03 17.69 -5.00
N LYS A 171 -6.99 18.16 -6.26
CA LYS A 171 -8.16 18.21 -7.14
C LYS A 171 -8.68 16.80 -7.45
N MET A 172 -7.80 15.88 -7.84
CA MET A 172 -8.18 14.50 -8.14
C MET A 172 -8.80 13.80 -6.91
N MET A 173 -8.29 14.03 -5.70
CA MET A 173 -8.86 13.50 -4.45
C MET A 173 -10.30 13.97 -4.25
N LYS A 174 -10.61 15.25 -4.48
CA LYS A 174 -11.98 15.76 -4.39
C LYS A 174 -12.93 15.03 -5.35
N TRP A 175 -12.51 14.85 -6.60
CA TRP A 175 -13.29 14.12 -7.61
C TRP A 175 -13.45 12.64 -7.27
N ALA A 176 -12.39 11.99 -6.78
CA ALA A 176 -12.42 10.60 -6.35
C ALA A 176 -13.35 10.41 -5.13
N THR A 177 -13.31 11.31 -4.15
CA THR A 177 -14.22 11.31 -3.01
C THR A 177 -15.67 11.50 -3.47
N LEU A 178 -15.94 12.48 -4.32
CA LEU A 178 -17.29 12.69 -4.86
C LEU A 178 -17.80 11.45 -5.60
N TYR A 179 -16.97 10.85 -6.45
CA TYR A 179 -17.28 9.63 -7.17
C TYR A 179 -17.60 8.47 -6.21
N ALA A 180 -16.72 8.19 -5.25
CA ALA A 180 -16.91 7.10 -4.30
C ALA A 180 -18.17 7.30 -3.45
N VAL A 181 -18.44 8.53 -2.99
CA VAL A 181 -19.65 8.87 -2.22
C VAL A 181 -20.91 8.65 -3.05
N ILE A 182 -20.93 9.07 -4.32
CA ILE A 182 -22.09 8.83 -5.20
C ILE A 182 -22.36 7.32 -5.32
N ILE A 183 -21.33 6.50 -5.58
CA ILE A 183 -21.54 5.06 -5.72
C ILE A 183 -21.96 4.42 -4.38
N LEU A 184 -21.41 4.85 -3.24
CA LEU A 184 -21.83 4.36 -1.92
C LEU A 184 -23.30 4.71 -1.61
N ILE A 185 -23.75 5.92 -1.99
CA ILE A 185 -25.15 6.33 -1.89
C ILE A 185 -26.05 5.45 -2.77
N LEU A 186 -25.62 5.14 -4.00
CA LEU A 186 -26.36 4.25 -4.88
C LEU A 186 -26.46 2.83 -4.30
N ILE A 187 -25.38 2.28 -3.75
CA ILE A 187 -25.39 0.98 -3.06
C ILE A 187 -26.38 0.98 -1.89
N TYR A 188 -26.36 2.05 -1.08
CA TYR A 188 -27.24 2.20 0.07
C TYR A 188 -28.72 2.18 -0.33
N PHE A 189 -29.13 3.07 -1.24
CA PHE A 189 -30.53 3.18 -1.66
C PHE A 189 -31.02 1.93 -2.39
N HIS A 190 -30.16 1.32 -3.22
CA HIS A 190 -30.54 0.17 -4.02
C HIS A 190 -30.79 -1.08 -3.17
N ASN A 191 -29.96 -1.31 -2.14
CA ASN A 191 -30.08 -2.51 -1.31
C ASN A 191 -30.90 -2.32 -0.03
N ASN A 192 -31.28 -1.08 0.28
CA ASN A 192 -31.86 -0.72 1.59
C ASN A 192 -31.00 -1.26 2.75
N TYR A 193 -29.67 -1.17 2.62
CA TYR A 193 -28.74 -1.72 3.60
C TYR A 193 -28.87 -1.04 4.96
N GLY A 194 -28.72 -1.84 6.02
CA GLY A 194 -28.56 -1.33 7.37
C GLY A 194 -27.24 -0.55 7.52
N PHE A 195 -27.13 0.21 8.62
CA PHE A 195 -25.94 1.04 8.89
C PHE A 195 -24.65 0.21 8.96
N ASP A 196 -24.70 -1.01 9.49
CA ASP A 196 -23.52 -1.88 9.64
C ASP A 196 -22.94 -2.30 8.28
N ASP A 197 -23.80 -2.70 7.35
CA ASP A 197 -23.42 -3.08 5.99
C ASP A 197 -22.81 -1.88 5.23
N LEU A 198 -23.48 -0.72 5.30
CA LEU A 198 -23.00 0.50 4.66
C LEU A 198 -21.64 0.92 5.24
N PHE A 199 -21.48 0.84 6.57
CA PHE A 199 -20.24 1.19 7.24
C PHE A 199 -19.06 0.37 6.74
N MET A 200 -19.24 -0.94 6.53
CA MET A 200 -18.20 -1.80 5.99
C MET A 200 -17.81 -1.42 4.55
N TYR A 201 -18.77 -1.06 3.69
CA TYR A 201 -18.48 -0.55 2.35
C TYR A 201 -17.74 0.79 2.38
N VAL A 202 -18.12 1.70 3.27
CA VAL A 202 -17.45 3.01 3.46
C VAL A 202 -16.00 2.81 3.90
N VAL A 203 -15.76 1.98 4.92
CA VAL A 203 -14.42 1.67 5.43
C VAL A 203 -13.58 0.98 4.35
N GLY A 204 -14.15 -0.01 3.65
CA GLY A 204 -13.49 -0.70 2.54
C GLY A 204 -13.10 0.23 1.40
N ALA A 205 -14.00 1.12 0.98
CA ALA A 205 -13.74 2.10 -0.06
C ALA A 205 -12.67 3.13 0.38
N PHE A 206 -12.76 3.62 1.62
CA PHE A 206 -11.78 4.56 2.17
C PHE A 206 -10.36 3.95 2.18
N LEU A 207 -10.23 2.71 2.67
CA LEU A 207 -8.95 2.00 2.68
C LEU A 207 -8.43 1.76 1.26
N MET A 208 -9.28 1.26 0.36
CA MET A 208 -8.92 0.98 -1.03
C MET A 208 -8.35 2.23 -1.73
N TYR A 209 -9.03 3.38 -1.64
CA TYR A 209 -8.57 4.63 -2.24
C TYR A 209 -7.31 5.18 -1.55
N THR A 210 -7.20 5.05 -0.23
CA THR A 210 -5.99 5.48 0.51
C THR A 210 -4.77 4.68 0.07
N ILE A 211 -4.91 3.36 -0.06
CA ILE A 211 -3.83 2.48 -0.51
C ILE A 211 -3.49 2.74 -1.97
N ALA A 212 -4.50 2.98 -2.83
CA ALA A 212 -4.29 3.36 -4.23
C ALA A 212 -3.44 4.63 -4.37
N ILE A 213 -3.64 5.64 -3.51
CA ILE A 213 -2.77 6.84 -3.47
C ILE A 213 -1.36 6.48 -3.02
N GLY A 214 -1.23 5.77 -1.90
CA GLY A 214 0.07 5.41 -1.33
C GLY A 214 0.92 4.53 -2.25
N ALA A 215 0.28 3.65 -3.02
CA ALA A 215 0.95 2.77 -3.98
C ALA A 215 1.72 3.55 -5.07
N ALA A 216 1.34 4.78 -5.40
CA ALA A 216 2.10 5.62 -6.31
C ALA A 216 3.50 5.99 -5.75
N GLU A 217 3.61 6.24 -4.44
CA GLU A 217 4.92 6.42 -3.78
C GLU A 217 5.76 5.15 -3.85
N PHE A 218 5.13 4.00 -3.62
CA PHE A 218 5.82 2.71 -3.67
C PHE A 218 6.34 2.39 -5.07
N GLN A 219 5.60 2.76 -6.13
CA GLN A 219 6.04 2.61 -7.52
C GLN A 219 7.22 3.54 -7.84
N LEU A 220 7.20 4.78 -7.36
CA LEU A 220 8.34 5.69 -7.50
C LEU A 220 9.56 5.17 -6.74
N LEU A 221 9.37 4.65 -5.52
CA LEU A 221 10.43 4.03 -4.72
C LEU A 221 11.05 2.83 -5.44
N ALA A 222 10.22 1.94 -6.00
CA ALA A 222 10.70 0.82 -6.79
C ALA A 222 11.54 1.32 -7.95
N TYR A 223 11.03 2.26 -8.76
CA TYR A 223 11.78 2.87 -9.84
C TYR A 223 13.14 3.41 -9.38
N CYS A 224 13.18 4.19 -8.30
CA CYS A 224 14.40 4.79 -7.76
C CYS A 224 15.41 3.73 -7.28
N ARG A 225 14.97 2.69 -6.54
CA ARG A 225 15.88 1.63 -6.08
C ARG A 225 16.46 0.81 -7.22
N PHE A 226 15.70 0.60 -8.30
CA PHE A 226 16.20 -0.10 -9.48
C PHE A 226 17.16 0.75 -10.31
N LYS A 227 16.87 2.05 -10.48
CA LYS A 227 17.62 2.97 -11.34
C LYS A 227 18.86 3.57 -10.67
N PHE A 228 18.76 4.00 -9.41
CA PHE A 228 19.78 4.78 -8.72
C PHE A 228 20.39 4.01 -7.54
N PRO A 229 21.71 3.73 -7.56
CA PRO A 229 22.36 3.02 -6.47
C PRO A 229 22.22 3.69 -5.11
N SER A 230 22.17 5.03 -5.05
CA SER A 230 22.09 5.79 -3.78
C SER A 230 20.80 5.57 -2.98
N PHE A 231 19.77 5.00 -3.60
CA PHE A 231 18.53 4.61 -2.94
C PHE A 231 18.62 3.24 -2.22
N ASN A 232 19.78 2.58 -2.32
CA ASN A 232 20.05 1.31 -1.65
C ASN A 232 21.16 1.51 -0.62
N ILE A 233 20.92 1.11 0.62
CA ILE A 233 21.89 1.19 1.71
C ILE A 233 22.27 -0.21 2.21
N SER A 234 23.55 -0.47 2.48
CA SER A 234 23.94 -1.77 3.08
C SER A 234 23.56 -1.85 4.55
N TRP A 235 23.33 -3.06 5.06
CA TRP A 235 23.06 -3.28 6.49
C TRP A 235 24.15 -2.71 7.39
N GLU A 236 25.42 -2.86 7.00
CA GLU A 236 26.55 -2.35 7.78
C GLU A 236 26.63 -0.82 7.78
N GLN A 237 26.30 -0.20 6.65
CA GLN A 237 26.21 1.26 6.57
C GLN A 237 25.05 1.78 7.43
N HIS A 238 23.86 1.19 7.33
CA HIS A 238 22.71 1.52 8.16
C HIS A 238 23.02 1.42 9.65
N LYS A 239 23.68 0.33 10.07
CA LYS A 239 24.15 0.16 11.46
C LYS A 239 25.07 1.27 11.92
N ARG A 240 26.00 1.73 11.07
CA ARG A 240 26.94 2.82 11.39
C ARG A 240 26.24 4.17 11.52
N GLU A 241 25.20 4.38 10.72
CA GLU A 241 24.42 5.63 10.68
C GLU A 241 23.38 5.72 11.80
N THR A 242 22.98 4.57 12.36
CA THR A 242 22.04 4.50 13.48
C THR A 242 22.55 5.30 14.71
N PRO A 243 21.71 6.17 15.33
CA PRO A 243 22.11 7.04 16.44
C PRO A 243 22.77 6.29 17.62
N ARG A 244 22.36 5.05 17.87
CA ARG A 244 22.91 4.19 18.94
C ARG A 244 24.39 3.86 18.71
N TYR A 245 24.79 3.58 17.48
CA TYR A 245 26.19 3.30 17.12
C TYR A 245 27.03 4.58 17.09
N ARG A 246 26.47 5.68 16.57
CA ARG A 246 27.11 7.02 16.63
C ARG A 246 27.40 7.46 18.08
N LYS A 247 26.45 7.27 19.01
CA LYS A 247 26.65 7.57 20.44
C LYS A 247 27.72 6.66 21.08
N LYS A 248 27.76 5.36 20.75
CA LYS A 248 28.78 4.42 21.24
C LYS A 248 30.19 4.80 20.76
N ASN A 249 30.34 5.16 19.49
CA ASN A 249 31.62 5.61 18.94
C ASN A 249 32.09 6.96 19.51
N LYS A 250 31.19 7.92 19.74
CA LYS A 250 31.52 9.18 20.43
C LYS A 250 32.03 8.91 21.86
N LYS A 251 31.36 8.04 22.63
CA LYS A 251 31.80 7.65 23.98
C LYS A 251 33.15 6.92 23.99
N SER A 252 33.38 6.01 23.05
CA SER A 252 34.66 5.30 22.89
C SER A 252 35.83 6.25 22.58
N LYS A 253 35.63 7.20 21.65
CA LYS A 253 36.64 8.22 21.33
C LYS A 253 36.94 9.16 22.50
N SER A 254 35.93 9.50 23.32
CA SER A 254 36.12 10.29 24.53
C SER A 254 36.94 9.55 25.60
N LYS A 255 36.75 8.23 25.76
CA LYS A 255 37.51 7.42 26.73
C LYS A 255 38.95 7.11 26.31
N ARG A 256 39.27 7.18 25.02
CA ARG A 256 40.65 7.00 24.50
C ARG A 256 41.50 8.26 24.54
N LYS A 257 40.90 9.41 24.85
CA LYS A 257 41.56 10.72 24.94
C LYS A 257 41.73 11.21 26.39
N ALA A 258 41.25 10.44 27.36
CA ALA A 258 41.48 10.63 28.79
C ALA A 258 42.47 9.55 29.25
#